data_AF-D0NIL6-F1
#
_entry.id   AF-D0NIL6-F1
#
_cell.length_a   1.000
_cell.length_b   1.000
_cell.length_c   1.000
_cell.angle_alpha   90.00
_cell.angle_beta   90.00
_cell.angle_gamma   90.00
#
_symmetry.space_group_name_H-M   'P 1'
#
loop_
_entity.id
_entity.type
_entity.pdbx_description
1 polymer ?
#
loop_
_entity_poly.entity_id
_entity_poly.type
_entity_poly.pdbx_seq_one_letter_code
_entity_poly.pdbx_strand_id
1 'polypeptide(L)'
;MFNKKNPDKQVSLVNMLSTRYGESAVAEALVHATKAKRSMKIASQLQSQQFENWLHTHKSADDIFAMLIISHDPTPAMIDPKLYALQ
;
A
#
# COMPACT_ATOMS: atom_id res chain seq x y z
N MET A 1 4.36 17.31 -14.41
CA MET A 1 5.10 16.04 -14.50
C MET A 1 6.54 16.28 -14.08
N PHE A 2 6.88 15.97 -12.83
CA PHE A 2 8.25 16.12 -12.32
C PHE A 2 9.16 15.01 -12.85
N ASN A 3 8.75 13.74 -12.70
CA ASN A 3 9.53 12.58 -13.17
C ASN A 3 9.76 12.59 -14.68
N LYS A 4 8.79 13.01 -15.50
CA LYS A 4 9.00 13.13 -16.95
C LYS A 4 10.04 14.19 -17.33
N LYS A 5 10.20 15.22 -16.49
CA LYS A 5 11.20 16.29 -16.69
C LYS A 5 12.55 15.96 -16.04
N ASN A 6 12.60 14.98 -15.14
CA ASN A 6 13.78 14.59 -14.38
C ASN A 6 13.90 13.06 -14.39
N PRO A 7 14.22 12.45 -15.54
CA PRO A 7 14.25 10.99 -15.70
C PRO A 7 15.35 10.31 -14.85
N ASP A 8 16.41 11.03 -14.51
CA ASP A 8 17.53 10.63 -13.64
C ASP A 8 17.26 10.82 -12.14
N LYS A 9 16.24 11.62 -11.79
CA LYS A 9 15.88 11.96 -10.40
C LYS A 9 14.40 11.73 -10.15
N GLN A 10 13.91 10.56 -10.54
CA GLN A 10 12.51 10.22 -10.33
C GLN A 10 12.19 10.14 -8.84
N VAL A 11 11.06 10.72 -8.45
CA VAL A 11 10.54 10.64 -7.09
C VAL A 11 9.26 9.81 -7.07
N SER A 12 9.11 8.97 -6.05
CA SER A 12 7.87 8.25 -5.77
C SER A 12 7.14 8.95 -4.63
N LEU A 13 5.94 9.46 -4.89
CA LEU A 13 5.12 10.08 -3.86
C LEU A 13 4.70 9.04 -2.80
N VAL A 14 4.41 7.81 -3.22
CA VAL A 14 4.13 6.70 -2.30
C VAL A 14 5.32 6.45 -1.38
N ASN A 15 6.54 6.37 -1.91
CA ASN A 15 7.72 6.11 -1.07
C ASN A 15 7.99 7.25 -0.09
N MET A 16 7.83 8.51 -0.53
CA MET A 16 7.97 9.67 0.36
C MET A 16 6.95 9.64 1.50
N LEU A 17 5.69 9.33 1.19
CA LEU A 17 4.64 9.19 2.20
C LEU A 17 4.94 8.02 3.14
N SER A 18 5.31 6.85 2.61
CA SER A 18 5.62 5.65 3.40
C SER A 18 6.83 5.85 4.31
N THR A 19 7.85 6.58 3.85
CA THR A 19 9.02 6.94 4.67
C THR A 19 8.62 7.79 5.87
N ARG A 20 7.64 8.69 5.70
CA ARG A 20 7.21 9.62 6.75
C ARG A 20 6.17 9.06 7.70
N TYR A 21 5.23 8.27 7.18
CA TYR A 21 4.04 7.84 7.91
C TYR A 21 3.98 6.33 8.16
N GLY A 22 4.86 5.55 7.54
CA GLY A 22 4.80 4.08 7.55
C GLY A 22 4.02 3.54 6.35
N GLU A 23 4.50 2.41 5.83
CA GLU A 23 3.95 1.79 4.61
C GLU A 23 2.50 1.31 4.78
N SER A 24 2.18 0.72 5.93
CA SER A 24 0.83 0.27 6.28
C SER A 24 -0.16 1.43 6.47
N ALA A 25 0.23 2.46 7.22
CA ALA A 25 -0.61 3.64 7.44
C ALA A 25 -0.92 4.37 6.13
N VAL A 26 0.03 4.42 5.19
CA VAL A 26 -0.20 4.97 3.86
C VAL A 26 -1.15 4.10 3.05
N ALA A 27 -1.01 2.77 3.09
CA ALA A 27 -1.93 1.87 2.42
C ALA A 27 -3.38 2.05 2.91
N GLU A 28 -3.57 2.14 4.23
CA GLU A 28 -4.87 2.42 4.84
C GLU A 28 -5.41 3.79 4.40
N ALA A 29 -4.62 4.84 4.53
CA ALA A 29 -5.03 6.19 4.12
C ALA A 29 -5.46 6.25 2.65
N LEU A 30 -4.79 5.52 1.76
CA LEU A 30 -5.17 5.41 0.35
C LEU A 30 -6.51 4.68 0.17
N VAL A 31 -6.76 3.59 0.91
CA VAL A 31 -8.07 2.90 0.90
C VAL A 31 -9.22 3.80 1.35
N HIS A 32 -8.99 4.67 2.34
CA HIS A 32 -10.00 5.66 2.74
C HIS A 32 -10.16 6.77 1.69
N ALA A 33 -9.05 7.26 1.13
CA ALA A 33 -9.05 8.33 0.15
C ALA A 33 -9.68 7.93 -1.19
N THR A 34 -9.70 6.64 -1.56
CA THR A 34 -10.42 6.16 -2.75
C THR A 34 -11.94 6.30 -2.63
N LYS A 35 -12.48 6.29 -1.40
CA LYS A 35 -13.93 6.41 -1.15
C LYS A 35 -14.44 7.85 -1.25
N ALA A 36 -13.56 8.85 -1.11
CA ALA A 36 -13.95 10.26 -1.19
C ALA A 36 -13.86 10.79 -2.63
N LYS A 37 -14.96 11.35 -3.15
CA LYS A 37 -15.09 11.84 -4.54
C LYS A 37 -13.95 12.78 -4.98
N ARG A 38 -13.45 13.63 -4.07
CA ARG A 38 -12.39 14.61 -4.37
C ARG A 38 -11.01 13.97 -4.53
N SER A 39 -10.72 12.90 -3.80
CA SER A 39 -9.40 12.24 -3.77
C SER A 39 -9.36 10.93 -4.54
N MET A 40 -10.51 10.36 -4.91
CA MET A 40 -10.64 9.05 -5.55
C MET A 40 -9.62 8.82 -6.67
N LYS A 41 -9.57 9.73 -7.65
CA LYS A 41 -8.68 9.59 -8.81
C LYS A 41 -7.21 9.51 -8.43
N ILE A 42 -6.73 10.41 -7.57
CA ILE A 42 -5.32 10.44 -7.17
C ILE A 42 -4.99 9.29 -6.22
N ALA A 43 -5.90 8.93 -5.33
CA ALA A 43 -5.73 7.82 -4.40
C ALA A 43 -5.63 6.48 -5.14
N SER A 44 -6.47 6.23 -6.15
CA SER A 44 -6.37 5.01 -6.97
C SER A 44 -5.04 4.93 -7.72
N GLN A 45 -4.55 6.06 -8.26
CA GLN A 45 -3.24 6.09 -8.93
C GLN A 45 -2.09 5.78 -7.97
N LEU A 46 -2.13 6.35 -6.75
CA LEU A 46 -1.12 6.08 -5.73
C LEU A 46 -1.21 4.65 -5.21
N GLN A 47 -2.41 4.09 -5.09
CA GLN A 47 -2.59 2.70 -4.69
C GLN A 47 -2.03 1.73 -5.75
N SER A 48 -2.23 1.99 -7.04
CA SER A 48 -1.59 1.21 -8.12
C SER A 48 -0.07 1.29 -8.04
N GLN A 49 0.50 2.49 -7.83
CA GLN A 49 1.95 2.66 -7.64
C GLN A 49 2.47 1.94 -6.40
N GLN A 50 1.68 1.87 -5.33
CA GLN A 50 2.02 1.12 -4.12
C GLN A 50 2.12 -0.38 -4.41
N PHE A 51 1.15 -0.95 -5.14
CA PHE A 51 1.20 -2.35 -5.56
C PHE A 51 2.38 -2.64 -6.50
N GLU A 52 2.66 -1.77 -7.48
CA GLU A 52 3.83 -1.90 -8.36
C GLU A 52 5.14 -1.88 -7.56
N ASN A 53 5.25 -0.99 -6.56
CA ASN A 53 6.43 -0.93 -5.69
C ASN A 53 6.59 -2.21 -4.86
N TRP A 54 5.51 -2.77 -4.31
CA TRP A 54 5.55 -4.06 -3.62
C TRP A 54 5.98 -5.21 -4.53
N LEU A 55 5.48 -5.24 -5.76
CA LEU A 55 5.88 -6.22 -6.76
C LEU A 55 7.37 -6.09 -7.12
N HIS A 56 7.85 -4.86 -7.34
CA HIS A 56 9.26 -4.59 -7.66
C HIS A 56 10.21 -4.88 -6.48
N THR A 57 9.72 -4.78 -5.25
CA THR A 57 10.49 -5.11 -4.04
C THR A 57 10.33 -6.57 -3.62
N HIS A 58 9.69 -7.39 -4.46
CA HIS A 58 9.48 -8.83 -4.26
C HIS A 58 8.76 -9.17 -2.95
N LYS A 59 7.87 -8.28 -2.46
CA LYS A 59 6.99 -8.61 -1.33
C LYS A 59 5.94 -9.62 -1.80
N SER A 60 5.80 -10.72 -1.07
CA SER A 60 4.72 -11.68 -1.31
C SER A 60 3.36 -11.13 -0.84
N ALA A 61 2.28 -11.74 -1.31
CA ALA A 61 0.94 -11.42 -0.82
C ALA A 61 0.84 -11.64 0.70
N ASP A 62 1.51 -12.67 1.22
CA ASP A 62 1.52 -13.01 2.64
C ASP A 62 2.29 -11.96 3.46
N ASP A 63 3.42 -11.46 2.94
CA ASP A 63 4.18 -10.38 3.59
C ASP A 63 3.37 -9.08 3.66
N ILE A 64 2.68 -8.74 2.57
CA ILE A 64 1.80 -7.57 2.49
C ILE A 64 0.63 -7.75 3.46
N PHE A 65 0.00 -8.92 3.46
CA PHE A 65 -1.09 -9.24 4.36
C PHE A 65 -0.65 -9.13 5.82
N ALA A 66 0.44 -9.80 6.21
CA ALA A 66 0.98 -9.72 7.57
C ALA A 66 1.32 -8.27 7.96
N MET A 67 1.93 -7.48 7.08
CA MET A 67 2.21 -6.06 7.32
C MET A 67 0.94 -5.24 7.59
N LEU A 68 -0.13 -5.48 6.84
CA LEU A 68 -1.42 -4.78 7.00
C LEU A 68 -2.20 -5.27 8.23
N ILE A 69 -2.06 -6.55 8.58
CA ILE A 69 -2.62 -7.10 9.83
C ILE A 69 -1.90 -6.51 11.03
N ILE A 70 -0.57 -6.46 11.06
CA ILE A 70 0.21 -5.95 12.20
C ILE A 70 -0.09 -4.47 12.49
N SER A 71 -0.47 -3.68 11.47
CA SER A 71 -0.94 -2.30 11.68
C SER A 71 -2.32 -2.20 12.31
N HIS A 72 -3.07 -3.28 12.36
CA HIS A 72 -4.36 -3.40 13.04
C HIS A 72 -4.19 -4.33 14.25
N ASP A 73 -5.03 -4.24 15.28
CA ASP A 73 -5.02 -5.32 16.28
C ASP A 73 -5.57 -6.59 15.61
N PRO A 74 -4.85 -7.72 15.61
CA PRO A 74 -5.32 -8.93 14.94
C PRO A 74 -6.66 -9.35 15.53
N THR A 75 -7.72 -9.29 14.73
CA THR A 75 -9.03 -9.77 15.18
C THR A 75 -9.00 -11.29 15.24
N PRO A 76 -9.73 -11.95 16.17
CA PRO A 76 -9.75 -13.40 16.27
C PRO A 76 -10.09 -14.13 14.96
N ALA A 77 -10.86 -13.49 14.07
CA ALA A 77 -11.20 -14.02 12.75
C ALA A 77 -10.02 -14.05 11.76
N MET A 78 -9.01 -13.18 11.94
CA MET A 78 -7.82 -13.08 11.07
C MET A 78 -6.74 -14.12 11.43
N ILE A 79 -6.85 -14.75 12.60
CA ILE A 79 -5.92 -15.79 13.09
C ILE A 79 -6.47 -17.19 12.79
N ASP A 80 -7.66 -17.31 12.17
CA ASP A 80 -8.25 -18.61 11.86
C ASP A 80 -7.32 -19.39 10.89
N PRO A 81 -6.73 -20.52 11.33
CA PRO A 81 -5.84 -21.33 10.51
C PRO A 81 -6.48 -21.84 9.22
N LYS A 82 -7.80 -21.86 9.12
CA LYS A 82 -8.53 -22.29 7.92
C LYS A 82 -8.39 -21.31 6.75
N LEU A 83 -8.09 -20.02 7.00
CA LEU A 83 -7.81 -19.05 5.95
C LEU A 83 -6.46 -19.29 5.26
N TYR A 84 -5.46 -19.79 6.01
CA TYR A 84 -4.13 -20.15 5.47
C TYR A 84 -4.15 -21.46 4.65
N ALA A 85 -5.17 -22.30 4.81
CA ALA A 85 -5.26 -23.61 4.17
C ALA A 85 -5.89 -23.59 2.75
N LEU A 86 -6.12 -22.40 2.17
CA LEU A 86 -6.81 -22.22 0.88
C LEU A 86 -5.93 -21.62 -0.24
N GLN A 87 -4.61 -21.53 -0.03
CA GLN A 87 -3.61 -21.32 -1.10
C GLN A 87 -2.97 -22.66 -1.50
#